data_AF-C3XEJ5-F1
#
_entry.id   AF-C3XEJ5-F1
#
_cell.length_a   1.000
_cell.length_b   1.000
_cell.length_c   1.000
_cell.angle_alpha   90.00
_cell.angle_beta   90.00
_cell.angle_gamma   90.00
#
_symmetry.space_group_name_H-M   'P 1'
#
loop_
_entity.id
_entity.type
_entity.pdbx_description
1 polymer ?
#
loop_
_entity_poly.entity_id
_entity_poly.type
_entity_poly.pdbx_seq_one_letter_code
_entity_poly.pdbx_strand_id
1 'polypeptide(L)'
;MQVNRFILSGILASIVSICFAQGEKSMQEITKDAAEMKGDSRIFSGEVGVTMLFEKNAWRDFSGAKVHFSPKARSAWHTHPAGQTLIVTQGVIYTGTKDGIIHKAEVGESISCPPNVAHWH
;
A
#
# COMPACT_ATOMS: atom_id res chain seq x y z
N MET A 1 -40.59 -25.34 68.93
CA MET A 1 -40.24 -23.98 68.49
C MET A 1 -38.98 -24.09 67.64
N GLN A 2 -39.09 -23.99 66.32
CA GLN A 2 -37.97 -24.12 65.39
C GLN A 2 -37.03 -22.92 65.51
N VAL A 3 -35.73 -23.19 65.62
CA VAL A 3 -34.67 -22.19 65.49
C VAL A 3 -33.99 -22.44 64.15
N ASN A 4 -34.20 -21.54 63.18
CA ASN A 4 -33.54 -21.61 61.88
C ASN A 4 -32.06 -21.24 62.03
N ARG A 5 -31.18 -22.21 61.76
CA ARG A 5 -29.75 -21.98 61.50
C ARG A 5 -29.59 -21.92 59.98
N PHE A 6 -29.33 -20.73 59.44
CA PHE A 6 -28.87 -20.60 58.05
C PHE A 6 -27.34 -20.61 58.04
N ILE A 7 -26.78 -21.66 57.45
CA ILE A 7 -25.35 -21.79 57.16
C ILE A 7 -25.04 -20.85 55.99
N LEU A 8 -24.17 -19.88 56.25
CA LEU A 8 -23.58 -19.03 55.22
C LEU A 8 -22.56 -19.88 54.44
N SER A 9 -22.94 -20.45 53.30
CA SER A 9 -22.01 -21.14 52.41
C SER A 9 -21.60 -20.19 51.29
N GLY A 10 -20.35 -19.72 51.36
CA GLY A 10 -19.75 -18.88 50.35
C GLY A 10 -19.44 -19.66 49.07
N ILE A 11 -19.70 -19.04 47.93
CA ILE A 11 -19.10 -19.43 46.65
C ILE A 11 -18.38 -18.18 46.15
N LEU A 12 -17.06 -18.13 46.35
CA LEU A 12 -16.20 -17.18 45.66
C LEU A 12 -16.06 -17.67 44.22
N ALA A 13 -17.00 -17.31 43.36
CA ALA A 13 -16.89 -17.55 41.93
C ALA A 13 -15.73 -16.69 41.42
N SER A 14 -14.57 -17.33 41.23
CA SER A 14 -13.43 -16.72 40.55
C SER A 14 -13.86 -16.53 39.10
N ILE A 15 -14.31 -15.32 38.76
CA ILE A 15 -14.63 -14.94 37.38
C ILE A 15 -13.29 -14.92 36.65
N VAL A 16 -12.96 -16.01 35.96
CA VAL A 16 -11.89 -15.97 34.96
C VAL A 16 -12.41 -15.09 33.84
N SER A 17 -12.00 -13.82 33.83
CA SER A 17 -12.18 -12.95 32.66
C SER A 17 -11.37 -13.53 31.52
N ILE A 18 -12.03 -14.31 30.67
CA ILE A 18 -11.49 -14.69 29.37
C ILE A 18 -11.54 -13.43 28.52
N CYS A 19 -10.43 -12.68 28.46
CA CYS A 19 -10.25 -11.65 27.45
C CYS A 19 -10.14 -12.35 26.09
N PHE A 20 -11.27 -12.49 25.41
CA PHE A 20 -11.22 -12.77 23.98
C PHE A 20 -10.66 -11.51 23.31
N ALA A 21 -9.40 -11.57 22.89
CA ALA A 21 -8.90 -10.64 21.89
C ALA A 21 -9.74 -10.89 20.62
N GLN A 22 -10.74 -10.04 20.37
CA GLN A 22 -11.35 -9.96 19.05
C GLN A 22 -10.24 -9.47 18.12
N GLY A 23 -9.54 -10.40 17.47
CA GLY A 23 -8.78 -10.05 16.28
C GLY A 23 -9.77 -9.42 15.32
N GLU A 24 -9.60 -8.13 15.01
CA GLU A 24 -10.39 -7.47 13.97
C GLU A 24 -10.28 -8.32 12.71
N LYS A 25 -11.38 -8.99 12.36
CA LYS A 25 -11.47 -9.71 11.11
C LYS A 25 -11.57 -8.64 10.02
N SER A 26 -10.45 -8.35 9.36
CA SER A 26 -10.44 -7.44 8.21
C SER A 26 -11.44 -7.94 7.18
N MET A 27 -12.46 -7.11 6.91
CA MET A 27 -13.44 -7.37 5.84
C MET A 27 -12.86 -6.92 4.51
N GLN A 28 -13.45 -7.40 3.40
CA GLN A 28 -13.13 -6.87 2.09
C GLN A 28 -13.57 -5.40 2.00
N GLU A 29 -12.69 -4.55 1.49
CA GLU A 29 -12.93 -3.11 1.32
C GLU A 29 -12.90 -2.72 -0.15
N ILE A 30 -13.82 -1.84 -0.55
CA ILE A 30 -13.80 -1.18 -1.86
C ILE A 30 -13.36 0.26 -1.63
N THR A 31 -12.21 0.63 -2.19
CA THR A 31 -11.67 1.99 -2.13
C THR A 31 -11.88 2.67 -3.48
N LYS A 32 -12.20 3.97 -3.47
CA LYS A 32 -12.21 4.80 -4.68
C LYS A 32 -10.84 5.44 -4.86
N ASP A 33 -10.43 5.57 -6.12
CA ASP A 33 -9.30 6.41 -6.50
C ASP A 33 -9.42 7.80 -5.85
N ALA A 34 -8.30 8.33 -5.37
CA ALA A 34 -8.22 9.71 -4.92
C ALA A 34 -8.39 10.69 -6.08
N ALA A 35 -8.51 11.98 -5.78
CA ALA A 35 -8.42 13.01 -6.80
C ALA A 35 -7.00 13.04 -7.40
N GLU A 36 -6.90 13.29 -8.70
CA GLU A 36 -5.60 13.46 -9.35
C GLU A 36 -4.92 14.74 -8.84
N MET A 37 -3.63 14.63 -8.56
CA MET A 37 -2.77 15.74 -8.17
C MET A 37 -1.60 15.89 -9.13
N LYS A 38 -1.12 17.13 -9.27
CA LYS A 38 0.09 17.42 -10.03
C LYS A 38 1.32 16.83 -9.33
N GLY A 39 2.16 16.14 -10.10
CA GLY A 39 3.43 15.60 -9.64
C GLY A 39 4.38 16.70 -9.17
N ASP A 40 5.08 16.43 -8.08
CA ASP A 40 6.06 17.34 -7.49
C ASP A 40 7.28 17.51 -8.41
N SER A 41 7.58 18.76 -8.79
CA SER A 41 8.68 19.11 -9.69
C SER A 41 10.07 18.79 -9.13
N ARG A 42 10.19 18.46 -7.83
CA ARG A 42 11.44 17.98 -7.23
C ARG A 42 11.78 16.55 -7.63
N ILE A 43 10.77 15.74 -7.99
CA ILE A 43 10.93 14.32 -8.32
C ILE A 43 10.42 13.94 -9.71
N PHE A 44 9.85 14.91 -10.44
CA PHE A 44 9.41 14.75 -11.82
C PHE A 44 9.93 15.88 -12.70
N SER A 45 10.18 15.55 -13.96
CA SER A 45 10.40 16.52 -15.04
C SER A 45 9.23 16.46 -16.02
N GLY A 46 8.70 17.61 -16.42
CA GLY A 46 7.50 17.71 -17.26
C GLY A 46 6.20 17.61 -16.47
N GLU A 47 5.08 17.53 -17.18
CA GLU A 47 3.74 17.45 -16.59
C GLU A 47 3.39 15.99 -16.25
N VAL A 48 3.17 15.73 -14.96
CA VAL A 48 2.84 14.41 -14.42
C VAL A 48 1.59 14.54 -13.54
N GLY A 49 0.60 13.67 -13.76
CA GLY A 49 -0.57 13.49 -12.90
C GLY A 49 -0.41 12.24 -12.04
N VAL A 50 -0.74 12.33 -10.75
CA VAL A 50 -0.68 11.20 -9.81
C VAL A 50 -2.04 11.02 -9.16
N THR A 51 -2.58 9.82 -9.25
CA THR A 51 -3.82 9.40 -8.60
C THR A 51 -3.54 8.22 -7.68
N MET A 52 -3.68 8.40 -6.36
CA MET A 52 -3.54 7.29 -5.42
C MET A 52 -4.73 6.33 -5.56
N LEU A 53 -4.43 5.04 -5.70
CA LEU A 53 -5.43 3.98 -5.82
C LEU A 53 -5.72 3.34 -4.46
N PHE A 54 -4.66 3.11 -3.69
CA PHE A 54 -4.72 2.60 -2.34
C PHE A 54 -3.43 2.92 -1.57
N GLU A 55 -3.55 3.03 -0.26
CA GLU A 55 -2.42 3.31 0.63
C GLU A 55 -1.87 2.04 1.30
N LYS A 56 -0.68 2.19 1.87
CA LYS A 56 -0.13 1.25 2.87
C LYS A 56 -1.07 1.19 4.08
N ASN A 57 -1.23 0.01 4.66
CA ASN A 57 -1.99 -0.18 5.90
C ASN A 57 -1.35 -1.26 6.79
N ALA A 58 -2.05 -1.71 7.83
CA ALA A 58 -1.53 -2.67 8.81
C ALA A 58 -1.15 -4.05 8.24
N TRP A 59 -1.72 -4.45 7.09
CA TRP A 59 -1.49 -5.77 6.48
C TRP A 59 -0.93 -5.69 5.06
N ARG A 60 -0.91 -4.49 4.45
CA ARG A 60 -0.35 -4.21 3.13
C ARG A 60 0.79 -3.22 3.27
N ASP A 61 2.02 -3.67 3.06
CA ASP A 61 3.23 -2.84 3.23
C ASP A 61 3.59 -1.95 2.03
N PHE A 62 2.73 -1.89 1.01
CA PHE A 62 2.93 -1.09 -0.20
C PHE A 62 1.68 -0.27 -0.52
N SER A 63 1.88 0.84 -1.24
CA SER A 63 0.81 1.63 -1.83
C SER A 63 0.75 1.41 -3.34
N GLY A 64 -0.31 1.90 -3.97
CA GLY A 64 -0.51 1.84 -5.41
C GLY A 64 -0.99 3.18 -5.93
N ALA A 65 -0.40 3.62 -7.04
CA ALA A 65 -0.76 4.85 -7.71
C ALA A 65 -0.87 4.62 -9.21
N LYS A 66 -1.81 5.34 -9.84
CA LYS A 66 -1.89 5.52 -11.28
C LYS A 66 -1.19 6.83 -11.61
N VAL A 67 -0.14 6.76 -12.42
CA VAL A 67 0.68 7.92 -12.78
C VAL A 67 0.58 8.16 -14.28
N HIS A 68 0.16 9.37 -14.66
CA HIS A 68 0.07 9.80 -16.04
C HIS A 68 1.23 10.73 -16.37
N PHE A 69 2.07 10.33 -17.32
CA PHE A 69 3.16 11.15 -17.84
C PHE A 69 2.74 11.77 -19.17
N SER A 70 2.75 13.11 -19.25
CA SER A 70 2.66 13.78 -20.55
C SER A 70 3.85 13.40 -21.44
N PRO A 71 3.77 13.57 -22.77
CA PRO A 71 4.90 13.28 -23.66
C PRO A 71 6.20 13.93 -23.17
N LYS A 72 7.27 13.13 -23.05
CA LYS A 72 8.61 13.49 -22.55
C LYS A 72 8.70 13.80 -21.04
N ALA A 73 7.61 13.70 -20.29
CA ALA A 73 7.68 13.74 -18.83
C ALA A 73 8.27 12.42 -18.29
N ARG A 74 8.98 12.49 -17.16
CA ARG A 74 9.58 11.33 -16.50
C ARG A 74 9.83 11.60 -15.02
N SER A 75 10.03 10.54 -14.26
CA SER A 75 10.59 10.61 -12.92
C SER A 75 12.06 11.05 -12.91
N ALA A 76 12.48 11.62 -11.78
CA ALA A 76 13.88 11.73 -11.43
C ALA A 76 14.48 10.33 -11.17
N TRP A 77 15.81 10.25 -11.20
CA TRP A 77 16.51 9.05 -10.77
C TRP A 77 16.19 8.73 -9.31
N HIS A 78 15.79 7.49 -9.02
CA HIS A 78 15.43 7.06 -7.67
C HIS A 78 15.63 5.55 -7.48
N THR A 79 15.42 5.07 -6.25
CA THR A 79 15.51 3.66 -5.85
C THR A 79 14.36 3.32 -4.91
N HIS A 80 13.89 2.07 -4.95
CA HIS A 80 12.92 1.53 -3.98
C HIS A 80 13.57 0.39 -3.17
N PRO A 81 13.59 0.44 -1.83
CA PRO A 81 14.19 -0.62 -1.01
C PRO A 81 13.54 -1.99 -1.16
N ALA A 82 12.23 -2.03 -1.42
CA ALA A 82 11.47 -3.26 -1.68
C ALA A 82 11.30 -3.56 -3.18
N GLY A 83 11.90 -2.76 -4.05
CA GLY A 83 11.61 -2.76 -5.48
C GLY A 83 10.27 -2.10 -5.83
N GLN A 84 9.94 -2.10 -7.12
CA GLN A 84 8.69 -1.56 -7.66
C GLN A 84 8.28 -2.35 -8.90
N THR A 85 6.98 -2.48 -9.12
CA THR A 85 6.42 -3.01 -10.37
C THR A 85 5.50 -1.96 -10.99
N LEU A 86 5.70 -1.67 -12.27
CA LEU A 86 4.83 -0.81 -13.06
C LEU A 86 4.05 -1.66 -14.05
N ILE A 87 2.77 -1.37 -14.21
CA ILE A 87 1.90 -1.99 -15.22
C ILE A 87 1.51 -0.89 -16.20
N VAL A 88 1.81 -1.08 -17.47
CA VAL A 88 1.46 -0.10 -18.50
C VAL A 88 0.00 -0.27 -18.88
N THR A 89 -0.83 0.70 -18.49
CA THR A 89 -2.28 0.67 -18.75
C THR A 89 -2.68 1.48 -19.99
N GLN A 90 -1.87 2.45 -20.41
CA GLN A 90 -2.11 3.27 -21.59
C GLN A 90 -0.79 3.82 -22.16
N GLY A 91 -0.71 3.90 -23.49
CA GLY A 91 0.41 4.55 -24.18
C GLY A 91 1.70 3.73 -24.16
N VAL A 92 2.82 4.44 -24.15
CA VAL A 92 4.19 3.90 -24.17
C VAL A 92 4.99 4.61 -23.11
N ILE A 93 5.78 3.87 -22.35
CA ILE A 93 6.73 4.40 -21.37
C ILE A 93 8.15 3.95 -21.71
N TYR A 94 9.13 4.78 -21.36
CA TYR A 94 10.55 4.43 -21.42
C TYR A 94 11.10 4.37 -20.01
N THR A 95 11.95 3.40 -19.73
CA THR A 95 12.62 3.25 -18.44
C THR A 95 14.10 3.01 -18.67
N GLY A 96 14.94 3.45 -17.74
CA GLY A 96 16.38 3.26 -17.84
C GLY A 96 17.03 3.09 -16.48
N THR A 97 18.11 2.32 -16.47
CA THR A 97 18.95 2.15 -15.27
C THR A 97 20.34 2.78 -15.49
N LYS A 98 21.18 2.75 -14.45
CA LYS A 98 22.54 3.30 -14.52
C LYS A 98 23.47 2.60 -15.52
N ASP A 99 23.08 1.43 -16.05
CA ASP A 99 23.82 0.75 -17.11
C ASP A 99 23.72 1.46 -18.47
N GLY A 100 22.84 2.45 -18.60
CA GLY A 100 22.63 3.23 -19.83
C GLY A 100 21.71 2.54 -20.84
N ILE A 101 21.15 1.37 -20.50
CA ILE A 101 20.17 0.68 -21.35
C ILE A 101 18.79 1.30 -21.10
N ILE A 102 18.14 1.69 -22.19
CA ILE A 102 16.76 2.20 -22.17
C ILE A 102 15.85 1.11 -22.71
N HIS A 103 14.84 0.75 -21.92
CA HIS A 103 13.78 -0.14 -22.32
C HIS A 103 12.52 0.67 -22.66
N LYS A 104 11.78 0.19 -23.66
CA LYS A 104 10.45 0.66 -24.00
C LYS A 104 9.46 -0.39 -23.52
N ALA A 105 8.35 0.04 -22.93
CA ALA A 105 7.23 -0.83 -22.59
C ALA A 105 5.90 -0.23 -23.09
N GLU A 106 4.98 -1.10 -23.47
CA GLU A 106 3.67 -0.79 -24.05
C GLU A 106 2.53 -1.44 -23.24
N VAL A 107 1.29 -1.09 -23.60
CA VAL A 107 0.09 -1.60 -22.91
C VAL A 107 0.07 -3.12 -22.84
N GLY A 108 -0.15 -3.64 -21.63
CA GLY A 108 -0.15 -5.08 -21.34
C GLY A 108 1.20 -5.61 -20.87
N GLU A 109 2.26 -4.82 -20.93
CA GLU A 109 3.58 -5.15 -20.39
C GLU A 109 3.76 -4.62 -18.97
N SER A 110 4.69 -5.23 -18.24
CA SER A 110 5.06 -4.82 -16.88
C SER A 110 6.55 -4.58 -16.78
N ILE A 111 6.93 -3.58 -15.99
CA ILE A 111 8.32 -3.23 -15.70
C ILE A 111 8.61 -3.64 -14.27
N SER A 112 9.63 -4.47 -14.07
CA SER A 112 10.12 -4.83 -12.74
C SER A 112 11.37 -4.01 -12.43
N CYS A 113 11.31 -3.22 -11.36
CA CYS A 113 12.43 -2.45 -10.83
C CYS A 113 12.93 -3.16 -9.55
N PRO A 114 14.04 -3.91 -9.60
CA PRO A 114 14.51 -4.67 -8.44
C PRO A 114 14.88 -3.78 -7.24
N PRO A 115 14.90 -4.34 -6.01
CA PRO A 115 15.34 -3.64 -4.81
C PRO A 115 16.66 -2.88 -5.02
N ASN A 116 16.66 -1.60 -4.64
CA ASN A 116 17.83 -0.71 -4.64
C ASN A 116 18.50 -0.45 -6.00
N VAL A 117 17.91 -0.89 -7.12
CA VAL A 117 18.40 -0.54 -8.46
C VAL A 117 17.96 0.88 -8.79
N ALA A 118 18.92 1.76 -9.08
CA ALA A 118 18.63 3.14 -9.44
C ALA A 118 18.07 3.22 -10.87
N HIS A 119 16.91 3.83 -11.02
CA HIS A 119 16.19 3.92 -12.29
C HIS A 119 15.42 5.23 -12.43
N TRP A 120 14.97 5.50 -13.65
CA TRP A 120 13.90 6.44 -13.98
C TRP A 120 12.95 5.76 -14.95
N HIS A 121 11.73 6.26 -15.00
CA HIS A 121 10.68 5.87 -15.93
C HIS A 121 9.82 7.10 -16.25
#